data_AF-A0A7S2PAG9-F1
#
_entry.id   AF-A0A7S2PAG9-F1
#
_cell.length_a   1.000
_cell.length_b   1.000
_cell.length_c   1.000
_cell.angle_alpha   90.00
_cell.angle_beta   90.00
_cell.angle_gamma   90.00
#
_symmetry.space_group_name_H-M   'P 1'
#
loop_
_entity.id
_entity.type
_entity.pdbx_description
1 polymer ?
#
loop_
_entity_poly.entity_id
_entity_poly.type
_entity_poly.pdbx_seq_one_letter_code
_entity_poly.pdbx_strand_id
1 'polypeptide(L)'
;MLALEKRAHSWLDLVCRGKGIRIHAAEKEMWDDRVSVEWQQNAWVDNDVMERLAHGFVRRKIEKHGEEVWVIAFCDNLKAHVNERVRDIFGKGHVFLCFFPPNMTHIVQPIDAAIGQSLRIAIGHALDRWLMDGENMMK
;
A
#
# COMPACT_ATOMS: atom_id res chain seq x y z
N MET A 1 13.80 4.73 -30.78
CA MET A 1 13.07 3.78 -29.93
C MET A 1 13.27 4.25 -28.49
N LEU A 2 12.33 5.05 -27.97
CA LEU A 2 12.42 5.59 -26.62
C LEU A 2 12.33 4.43 -25.63
N ALA A 3 13.35 4.27 -24.79
CA ALA A 3 13.23 3.46 -23.59
C ALA A 3 12.07 4.06 -22.78
N LEU A 4 10.94 3.37 -22.78
CA LEU A 4 9.91 3.57 -21.75
C LEU A 4 10.60 3.22 -20.43
N GLU A 5 11.16 4.24 -19.77
CA GLU A 5 11.46 4.15 -18.35
C GLU A 5 10.19 3.60 -17.71
N LYS A 6 10.27 2.38 -17.16
CA LYS A 6 9.17 1.72 -16.46
C LYS A 6 8.87 2.50 -15.18
N ARG A 7 8.30 3.69 -15.30
CA ARG A 7 7.78 4.43 -14.16
C ARG A 7 6.55 3.66 -13.69
N ALA A 8 6.64 3.08 -12.51
CA ALA A 8 5.54 2.30 -11.94
C ALA A 8 4.24 3.13 -11.92
N HIS A 9 3.20 2.63 -12.61
CA HIS A 9 1.91 3.32 -12.67
C HIS A 9 1.21 3.35 -11.31
N SER A 10 1.50 2.37 -10.44
CA SER A 10 0.95 2.25 -9.09
C SER A 10 1.97 1.62 -8.14
N TRP A 11 1.71 1.80 -6.84
CA TRP A 11 2.36 1.11 -5.74
C TRP A 11 1.29 0.52 -4.83
N LEU A 12 1.69 -0.46 -4.02
CA LEU A 12 0.82 -1.15 -3.09
C LEU A 12 1.51 -1.19 -1.72
N ASP A 13 0.78 -0.79 -0.69
CA ASP A 13 1.24 -0.91 0.68
C ASP A 13 0.34 -1.93 1.39
N LEU A 14 0.95 -3.01 1.88
CA LEU A 14 0.27 -4.13 2.52
C LEU A 14 0.57 -4.11 4.02
N VAL A 15 -0.47 -4.13 4.85
CA VAL A 15 -0.33 -4.33 6.29
C VAL A 15 -0.68 -5.77 6.63
N CYS A 16 0.35 -6.55 6.97
CA CYS A 16 0.23 -7.97 7.25
C CYS A 16 0.24 -8.25 8.76
N ARG A 17 -0.46 -9.32 9.16
CA ARG A 17 -0.51 -9.75 10.56
C ARG A 17 0.83 -10.30 11.02
N GLY A 18 1.33 -9.84 12.16
CA GLY A 18 2.45 -10.44 12.87
C GLY A 18 3.64 -9.49 13.00
N LYS A 19 4.85 -10.07 13.07
CA LYS A 19 6.10 -9.33 13.30
C LYS A 19 7.09 -9.38 12.11
N GLY A 20 6.76 -10.12 11.04
CA GLY A 20 7.66 -10.30 9.89
C GLY A 20 8.98 -11.02 10.18
N ILE A 21 9.15 -11.61 11.36
CA ILE A 21 10.41 -12.23 11.82
C ILE A 21 10.76 -13.56 11.13
N ARG A 22 9.77 -14.21 10.51
CA ARG A 22 9.94 -15.50 9.83
C ARG A 22 10.25 -15.37 8.34
N ILE A 23 10.32 -14.14 7.84
CA ILE A 23 10.65 -13.84 6.44
C ILE A 23 12.15 -13.62 6.34
N HIS A 24 12.83 -14.48 5.58
CA HIS A 24 14.27 -14.38 5.37
C HIS A 24 14.64 -13.12 4.56
N ALA A 25 15.82 -12.56 4.79
CA ALA A 25 16.29 -11.38 4.06
C ALA A 25 16.34 -11.63 2.54
N ALA A 26 16.83 -12.80 2.14
CA ALA A 26 16.86 -13.22 0.73
C ALA A 26 15.45 -13.27 0.09
N GLU A 27 14.41 -13.56 0.86
CA GLU A 27 13.03 -13.49 0.37
C GLU A 27 12.59 -12.05 0.14
N LYS A 28 12.93 -11.14 1.06
CA LYS A 28 12.61 -9.71 0.94
C LYS A 28 13.29 -9.07 -0.26
N GLU A 29 14.49 -9.51 -0.62
CA GLU A 29 15.20 -9.05 -1.81
C GLU A 29 14.52 -9.46 -3.13
N MET A 30 13.67 -10.50 -3.09
CA MET A 30 12.88 -10.92 -4.24
C MET A 30 11.54 -10.19 -4.36
N TRP A 31 11.19 -9.33 -3.39
CA TRP A 31 9.94 -8.59 -3.45
C TRP A 31 9.97 -7.53 -4.55
N ASP A 32 8.81 -7.27 -5.14
CA ASP A 32 8.66 -6.20 -6.11
C ASP A 32 8.77 -4.83 -5.40
N ASP A 33 9.65 -3.95 -5.88
CA ASP A 33 9.91 -2.62 -5.30
C ASP A 33 8.65 -1.73 -5.18
N ARG A 34 7.61 -2.04 -5.95
CA ARG A 34 6.32 -1.34 -5.91
C ARG A 34 5.47 -1.75 -4.73
N VAL A 35 5.80 -2.86 -4.06
CA VAL A 35 5.07 -3.39 -2.90
C VAL A 35 5.86 -3.07 -1.63
N SER A 36 5.25 -2.34 -0.71
CA SER A 36 5.75 -2.24 0.66
C SER A 36 4.93 -3.16 1.57
N VAL A 37 5.59 -3.79 2.55
CA VAL A 37 4.93 -4.67 3.52
C VAL A 37 5.25 -4.19 4.92
N GLU A 38 4.23 -3.70 5.61
CA GLU A 38 4.25 -3.35 7.02
C GLU A 38 3.72 -4.51 7.85
N TRP A 39 4.31 -4.73 9.02
CA TRP A 39 3.89 -5.80 9.93
C TRP A 39 3.29 -5.22 11.20
N GLN A 40 2.07 -5.65 11.52
CA GLN A 40 1.35 -5.19 12.70
C GLN A 40 0.63 -6.39 13.36
N GLN A 41 0.63 -6.45 14.69
CA GLN A 41 0.14 -7.62 15.46
C GLN A 41 -1.30 -8.07 15.12
N ASN A 42 -2.17 -7.11 14.82
CA ASN A 42 -3.58 -7.24 14.51
C ASN A 42 -3.92 -6.94 13.04
N ALA A 43 -2.92 -6.66 12.19
CA ALA A 43 -3.11 -6.34 10.76
C ALA A 43 -4.04 -5.15 10.46
N TRP A 44 -4.11 -4.19 11.36
CA TRP A 44 -4.79 -2.91 11.14
C TRP A 44 -3.78 -1.76 11.01
N VAL A 45 -4.19 -0.66 10.40
CA VAL A 45 -3.41 0.57 10.33
C VAL A 45 -3.65 1.38 11.60
N ASP A 46 -2.73 1.28 12.55
CA ASP A 46 -2.66 2.18 13.70
C ASP A 46 -1.91 3.48 13.34
N ASN A 47 -1.80 4.39 14.31
CA ASN A 47 -1.15 5.69 14.08
C ASN A 47 0.31 5.54 13.63
N ASP A 48 1.06 4.63 14.25
CA ASP A 48 2.49 4.46 13.95
C ASP A 48 2.70 3.86 12.56
N VAL A 49 1.88 2.86 12.19
CA VAL A 49 1.86 2.31 10.83
C VAL A 49 1.49 3.41 9.84
N MET A 50 0.45 4.21 10.13
CA MET A 50 0.00 5.25 9.22
C MET A 50 1.06 6.34 8.99
N GLU A 51 1.79 6.76 10.03
CA GLU A 51 2.89 7.72 9.88
C GLU A 51 3.98 7.18 8.95
N ARG A 52 4.36 5.90 9.08
CA ARG A 52 5.33 5.26 8.17
C ARG A 52 4.82 5.18 6.73
N LEU A 53 3.56 4.80 6.55
CA LEU A 53 2.92 4.78 5.24
C LEU A 53 2.85 6.17 4.61
N ALA A 54 2.55 7.22 5.40
CA ALA A 54 2.51 8.59 4.93
C ALA A 54 3.88 9.07 4.44
N HIS A 55 4.96 8.79 5.18
CA HIS A 55 6.32 9.09 4.74
C HIS A 55 6.69 8.34 3.45
N GLY A 56 6.36 7.05 3.37
CA GLY A 56 6.58 6.23 2.18
C GLY A 56 5.83 6.77 0.96
N PHE A 57 4.57 7.16 1.14
CA PHE A 57 3.74 7.75 0.10
C PHE A 57 4.31 9.08 -0.38
N VAL A 58 4.64 10.02 0.52
CA VAL A 58 5.19 11.33 0.16
C VAL A 58 6.49 11.18 -0.63
N ARG A 59 7.39 10.30 -0.18
CA ARG A 59 8.63 10.00 -0.92
C ARG A 59 8.34 9.52 -2.35
N ARG A 60 7.48 8.51 -2.51
CA ARG A 60 7.11 7.97 -3.84
C ARG A 60 6.41 9.00 -4.72
N LYS A 61 5.56 9.84 -4.13
CA LYS A 61 4.90 10.95 -4.80
C LYS A 61 5.95 11.94 -5.33
N ILE A 62 6.93 12.33 -4.52
CA ILE A 62 8.00 13.26 -4.93
C ILE A 62 8.82 12.66 -6.07
N GLU A 63 9.24 11.40 -5.96
CA GLU A 63 9.99 10.68 -7.01
C GLU A 63 9.22 10.60 -8.34
N LYS A 64 7.88 10.44 -8.28
CA LYS A 64 7.05 10.29 -9.48
C LYS A 64 6.59 11.60 -10.10
N HIS A 65 6.21 12.57 -9.28
CA HIS A 65 5.52 13.79 -9.73
C HIS A 65 6.32 15.06 -9.48
N GLY A 66 7.31 15.04 -8.60
CA GLY A 66 8.05 16.22 -8.16
C GLY A 66 7.56 16.76 -6.81
N GLU A 67 8.43 17.55 -6.17
CA GLU A 67 8.23 18.08 -4.83
C GLU A 67 7.04 19.04 -4.74
N GLU A 68 6.96 19.98 -5.68
CA GLU A 68 5.96 21.05 -5.72
C GLU A 68 4.59 20.64 -6.28
N VAL A 69 4.46 19.43 -6.83
CA VAL A 69 3.21 18.99 -7.46
C VAL A 69 2.20 18.56 -6.40
N TRP A 70 1.02 19.16 -6.39
CA TRP A 70 -0.06 18.70 -5.52
C TRP A 70 -0.74 17.44 -6.05
N VAL A 71 -1.01 16.49 -5.16
CA VAL A 71 -1.85 15.31 -5.45
C VAL A 71 -2.99 15.20 -4.45
N ILE A 72 -4.07 14.53 -4.84
CA ILE A 72 -5.20 14.24 -3.95
C ILE A 72 -5.13 12.78 -3.53
N ALA A 73 -5.12 12.53 -2.22
CA ALA A 73 -5.24 11.20 -1.65
C ALA A 73 -6.65 11.04 -1.07
N PHE A 74 -7.40 10.09 -1.61
CA PHE A 74 -8.74 9.76 -1.14
C PHE A 74 -8.66 8.73 -0.01
N CYS A 75 -9.26 9.06 1.12
CA CYS A 75 -9.21 8.23 2.32
C CYS A 75 -10.62 8.03 2.91
N ASP A 76 -10.81 6.92 3.60
CA ASP A 76 -11.92 6.79 4.54
C ASP A 76 -11.64 7.57 5.83
N ASN A 77 -12.64 7.63 6.72
CA ASN A 77 -12.52 8.31 8.02
C ASN A 77 -11.88 7.44 9.11
N LEU A 78 -10.99 6.50 8.76
CA LEU A 78 -10.28 5.73 9.77
C LEU A 78 -9.55 6.68 10.74
N LYS A 79 -9.62 6.39 12.05
CA LYS A 79 -9.04 7.24 13.10
C LYS A 79 -7.56 7.56 12.87
N ALA A 80 -6.80 6.62 12.30
CA ALA A 80 -5.39 6.81 11.99
C ALA A 80 -5.16 7.84 10.87
N HIS A 81 -6.08 7.98 9.91
CA HIS A 81 -5.96 8.94 8.81
C HIS A 81 -6.19 10.38 9.25
N VAL A 82 -6.99 10.60 10.30
CA VAL A 82 -7.30 11.93 10.84
C VAL A 82 -6.30 12.43 11.89
N ASN A 83 -5.25 11.65 12.17
CA ASN A 83 -4.17 12.03 13.07
C ASN A 83 -3.47 13.32 12.59
N GLU A 84 -3.27 14.29 13.48
CA GLU A 84 -2.63 15.57 13.17
C GLU A 84 -1.23 15.43 12.57
N ARG A 85 -0.42 14.48 13.05
CA ARG A 85 0.92 14.20 12.51
C ARG A 85 0.86 13.69 11.08
N VAL A 86 -0.07 12.79 10.80
CA VAL A 86 -0.30 12.28 9.44
C VAL A 86 -0.72 13.40 8.51
N ARG A 87 -1.62 14.29 8.96
CA ARG A 87 -2.03 15.48 8.20
C ARG A 87 -0.87 16.45 7.94
N ASP A 88 0.01 16.65 8.91
CA ASP A 88 1.21 17.48 8.76
C ASP A 88 2.19 16.88 7.75
N ILE A 89 2.46 15.57 7.81
CA ILE A 89 3.31 14.87 6.85
C ILE A 89 2.78 15.03 5.42
N PHE A 90 1.48 14.77 5.21
CA PHE A 90 0.87 14.90 3.89
C PHE A 90 0.82 16.35 3.41
N GLY A 91 0.48 17.30 4.29
CA GLY A 91 0.44 18.72 3.96
C GLY A 91 1.80 19.25 3.49
N LYS A 92 2.87 18.95 4.24
CA LYS A 92 4.25 19.29 3.86
C LYS A 92 4.70 18.60 2.58
N GLY A 93 4.16 17.42 2.30
CA GLY A 93 4.42 16.67 1.07
C GLY A 93 3.59 17.12 -0.16
N HIS A 94 2.82 18.20 -0.07
CA HIS A 94 1.84 18.63 -1.08
C HIS A 94 0.84 17.51 -1.45
N VAL A 95 0.29 16.85 -0.44
CA VAL A 95 -0.77 15.84 -0.56
C VAL A 95 -2.03 16.36 0.13
N PHE A 96 -3.08 16.55 -0.64
CA PHE A 96 -4.39 16.94 -0.12
C PHE A 96 -5.20 15.69 0.24
N LEU A 97 -5.53 15.53 1.53
CA LEU A 97 -6.39 14.45 2.00
C LEU A 97 -7.86 14.78 1.75
N CYS A 98 -8.51 13.97 0.92
CA CYS A 98 -9.94 14.05 0.66
C CYS A 98 -10.64 12.86 1.34
N PHE A 99 -11.49 13.17 2.34
CA PHE A 99 -12.22 12.15 3.09
C PHE A 99 -13.60 11.91 2.51
N PHE A 100 -13.97 10.63 2.35
CA PHE A 100 -15.33 10.27 1.98
C PHE A 100 -16.31 10.47 3.14
N PRO A 101 -17.62 10.65 2.87
CA PRO A 101 -18.62 10.61 3.93
C PRO A 101 -18.58 9.28 4.70
N PRO A 102 -18.88 9.29 6.02
CA PRO A 102 -18.93 8.06 6.80
C PRO A 102 -19.88 7.02 6.20
N ASN A 103 -19.50 5.73 6.32
CA ASN A 103 -20.28 4.57 5.87
C ASN A 103 -20.56 4.49 4.36
N MET A 104 -19.79 5.19 3.51
CA MET A 104 -19.99 5.16 2.05
C MET A 104 -18.86 4.51 1.25
N THR A 105 -17.79 4.03 1.90
CA THR A 105 -16.57 3.56 1.21
C THR A 105 -16.86 2.45 0.19
N HIS A 106 -17.73 1.50 0.52
CA HIS A 106 -18.20 0.44 -0.38
C HIS A 106 -18.83 0.94 -1.69
N ILE A 107 -19.34 2.18 -1.73
CA ILE A 107 -19.95 2.79 -2.91
C ILE A 107 -18.93 3.65 -3.66
N VAL A 108 -18.20 4.49 -2.94
CA VAL A 108 -17.41 5.59 -3.54
C VAL A 108 -15.92 5.30 -3.62
N GLN A 109 -15.38 4.40 -2.80
CA GLN A 109 -13.96 4.12 -2.72
C GLN A 109 -13.61 3.04 -3.75
N PRO A 110 -12.80 3.34 -4.78
CA PRO A 110 -12.53 2.39 -5.86
C PRO A 110 -11.88 1.07 -5.39
N ILE A 111 -11.11 1.12 -4.30
CA ILE A 111 -10.49 -0.07 -3.72
C ILE A 111 -11.52 -1.03 -3.13
N ASP A 112 -12.57 -0.52 -2.49
CA ASP A 112 -13.60 -1.35 -1.86
C ASP A 112 -14.61 -1.83 -2.91
N ALA A 113 -14.98 -0.95 -3.84
CA ALA A 113 -15.99 -1.23 -4.86
C ALA A 113 -15.52 -2.20 -5.95
N ALA A 114 -14.22 -2.25 -6.26
CA ALA A 114 -13.73 -3.07 -7.38
C ALA A 114 -12.29 -3.59 -7.22
N ILE A 115 -11.31 -2.69 -7.04
CA ILE A 115 -9.89 -3.03 -7.21
C ILE A 115 -9.43 -4.07 -6.19
N GLY A 116 -9.88 -3.95 -4.94
CA GLY A 116 -9.52 -4.88 -3.86
C GLY A 116 -10.02 -6.30 -4.13
N GLN A 117 -11.19 -6.48 -4.75
CA GLN A 117 -11.67 -7.80 -5.15
C GLN A 117 -10.75 -8.42 -6.21
N SER A 118 -10.41 -7.66 -7.25
CA SER A 118 -9.54 -8.13 -8.33
C SER A 118 -8.16 -8.53 -7.80
N LEU A 119 -7.60 -7.73 -6.89
CA LEU A 119 -6.33 -8.03 -6.24
C LEU A 119 -6.40 -9.32 -5.41
N ARG A 120 -7.44 -9.51 -4.60
CA ARG A 120 -7.61 -10.74 -3.80
C ARG A 120 -7.70 -11.99 -4.67
N ILE A 121 -8.44 -11.93 -5.79
CA ILE A 121 -8.54 -13.05 -6.74
C ILE A 121 -7.17 -13.35 -7.37
N ALA A 122 -6.44 -12.32 -7.79
CA ALA A 122 -5.11 -12.49 -8.38
C ALA A 122 -4.10 -13.10 -7.39
N ILE A 123 -4.12 -12.65 -6.12
CA ILE A 123 -3.30 -13.24 -5.05
C ILE A 123 -3.69 -14.70 -4.82
N GLY A 124 -4.99 -15.02 -4.78
CA GLY A 124 -5.48 -16.40 -4.64
C GLY A 124 -4.97 -17.31 -5.75
N HIS A 125 -5.12 -16.90 -7.01
CA HIS A 125 -4.61 -17.67 -8.15
C HIS A 125 -3.08 -17.81 -8.16
N ALA A 126 -2.35 -16.81 -7.65
CA ALA A 126 -0.90 -16.91 -7.51
C ALA A 126 -0.51 -17.95 -6.44
N LEU A 127 -1.21 -17.95 -5.30
CA LEU A 127 -1.02 -18.92 -4.24
C LEU A 127 -1.39 -20.34 -4.70
N ASP A 128 -2.52 -20.51 -5.39
CA ASP A 128 -2.94 -21.82 -5.93
C ASP A 128 -1.89 -22.40 -6.87
N ARG A 129 -1.36 -21.58 -7.79
CA ARG A 129 -0.28 -22.01 -8.68
C ARG A 129 0.98 -22.40 -7.93
N TRP A 130 1.33 -21.64 -6.89
CA TRP A 130 2.48 -21.96 -6.04
C TRP A 130 2.30 -23.29 -5.29
N LEU A 131 1.10 -23.56 -4.77
CA LEU A 131 0.75 -24.79 -4.07
C LEU A 131 0.63 -26.02 -4.99
N MET A 132 0.23 -25.82 -6.26
CA MET A 132 0.13 -26.90 -7.25
C MET A 132 1.47 -27.35 -7.81
N ASP A 133 2.54 -26.58 -7.59
CA ASP A 133 3.90 -26.98 -7.93
C ASP A 133 4.47 -27.87 -6.83
N GLY A 134 4.62 -29.16 -7.14
CA GLY A 134 5.06 -30.20 -6.20
C GLY A 134 6.46 -29.97 -5.62
N GLU A 135 7.30 -29.16 -6.26
CA GLU A 135 8.62 -28.81 -5.72
C GLU A 135 8.53 -27.87 -4.51
N ASN A 136 7.47 -27.06 -4.41
CA ASN A 136 7.28 -26.11 -3.32
C ASN A 136 6.81 -26.76 -2.01
N MET A 137 6.26 -27.99 -2.08
CA MET A 137 5.85 -28.77 -0.91
C MET A 137 7.03 -29.54 -0.27
N MET A 138 8.19 -29.58 -0.94
CA MET A 138 9.36 -30.37 -0.56
C MET A 138 10.53 -29.52 -0.03
N LYS A 139 10.34 -28.20 0.08
CA LYS A 139 11.29 -27.24 0.69
C LYS A 139 10.91 -26.94 2.13
#